data_AF-A0A061P112-F1
#
_entry.id   AF-A0A061P112-F1
#
_cell.length_a   1.000
_cell.length_b   1.000
_cell.length_c   1.000
_cell.angle_alpha   90.00
_cell.angle_beta   90.00
_cell.angle_gamma   90.00
#
_symmetry.space_group_name_H-M   'P 1'
#
loop_
_entity.id
_entity.type
_entity.pdbx_description
1 polymer ?
#
loop_
_entity_poly.entity_id
_entity_poly.type
_entity_poly.pdbx_seq_one_letter_code
_entity_poly.pdbx_strand_id
1 'polypeptide(L)'
;MNLKKVDWPVFAISGGILLLFVIASIIDVQAVSQFVNVTFEASVYYFGGFWQLLLLVMLGAALVIAFSKYGKVRIGNRDQVEMSTFRWISVITISLLGAGGVFWAASEPMYYFMDVPPVHNDIEAATQAAIAPAMAQAFVSWGMGAWAVLGTTGAIVLMYAVYHKGMPMKPRSLLYPFLVNELQTISSGQSLMHFVSLRSQQVQSVQLVF
;
A
#
# COMPACT_ATOMS: atom_id res chain seq x y z
N MET A 1 -23.03 -14.99 10.23
CA MET A 1 -21.58 -14.69 10.21
C MET A 1 -20.88 -15.67 11.15
N ASN A 2 -19.92 -16.47 10.67
CA ASN A 2 -19.29 -17.50 11.50
C ASN A 2 -18.17 -16.87 12.36
N LEU A 3 -18.49 -16.54 13.61
CA LEU A 3 -17.61 -15.83 14.55
C LEU A 3 -16.28 -16.57 14.84
N LYS A 4 -16.19 -17.87 14.50
CA LYS A 4 -14.96 -18.67 14.64
C LYS A 4 -13.84 -18.28 13.67
N LYS A 5 -14.12 -17.46 12.65
CA LYS A 5 -13.11 -16.99 11.68
C LYS A 5 -12.60 -15.56 11.96
N VAL A 6 -13.06 -14.92 13.04
CA VAL A 6 -12.61 -13.57 13.40
C VAL A 6 -11.27 -13.67 14.11
N ASP A 7 -10.29 -12.91 13.62
CA ASP A 7 -9.01 -12.70 14.30
C ASP A 7 -9.24 -11.68 15.43
N TRP A 8 -9.61 -12.20 16.61
CA TRP A 8 -10.01 -11.39 17.77
C TRP A 8 -8.94 -10.39 18.22
N PRO A 9 -7.64 -10.73 18.28
CA PRO A 9 -6.60 -9.74 18.58
C PRO A 9 -6.61 -8.55 17.61
N VAL A 10 -6.65 -8.81 16.29
CA VAL A 10 -6.68 -7.75 15.28
C VAL A 10 -7.95 -6.91 15.41
N PHE A 11 -9.10 -7.57 15.59
CA PHE A 11 -10.37 -6.89 15.77
C PHE A 11 -10.39 -5.97 16.99
N ALA A 12 -9.94 -6.47 18.15
CA ALA A 12 -9.95 -5.73 19.40
C ALA A 12 -8.99 -4.53 19.36
N ILE A 13 -7.79 -4.69 18.78
CA ILE A 13 -6.81 -3.61 18.69
C ILE A 13 -7.29 -2.55 17.70
N SER A 14 -7.63 -2.92 16.46
CA SER A 14 -8.05 -1.96 15.44
C SER A 14 -9.38 -1.29 15.79
N GLY A 15 -10.37 -2.07 16.25
CA GLY A 15 -11.66 -1.55 16.67
C GLY A 15 -11.55 -0.69 17.93
N GLY A 16 -10.71 -1.08 18.89
CA GLY A 16 -10.46 -0.32 20.11
C GLY A 16 -9.83 1.04 19.81
N ILE A 17 -8.78 1.08 18.98
CA ILE A 17 -8.14 2.35 18.57
C ILE A 17 -9.14 3.26 17.85
N LEU A 18 -9.95 2.71 16.94
CA LEU A 18 -10.98 3.49 16.23
C LEU A 18 -12.02 4.07 17.20
N LEU A 19 -12.53 3.25 18.13
CA LEU A 19 -13.49 3.69 19.13
C LEU A 19 -12.90 4.77 20.05
N LEU A 20 -11.66 4.59 20.50
CA LEU A 20 -10.95 5.59 21.31
C LEU A 20 -10.79 6.91 20.56
N PHE A 21 -10.41 6.86 19.27
CA PHE A 21 -10.31 8.07 18.44
C PHE A 21 -11.66 8.81 18.33
N VAL A 22 -12.75 8.07 18.09
CA VAL A 22 -14.10 8.65 18.01
C VAL A 22 -14.53 9.26 19.35
N ILE A 23 -14.32 8.55 20.46
CA ILE A 23 -14.65 9.04 21.81
C ILE A 23 -13.84 10.30 22.13
N ALA A 24 -12.53 10.29 21.86
CA ALA A 24 -11.67 11.46 22.07
C ALA A 24 -12.15 12.66 21.24
N SER A 25 -12.59 12.43 20.00
CA SER A 25 -13.10 13.47 19.11
C SER A 25 -14.43 14.07 19.58
N ILE A 26 -15.28 13.27 20.24
CA ILE A 26 -16.53 13.74 20.86
C ILE A 26 -16.25 14.59 22.10
N ILE A 27 -15.22 14.25 22.86
CA ILE A 27 -14.84 14.97 24.09
C ILE A 27 -14.22 16.32 23.75
N ASP A 28 -13.24 16.35 22.83
CA ASP A 28 -12.54 17.56 22.43
C ASP A 28 -12.02 17.44 20.99
N VAL A 29 -12.79 17.97 20.05
CA VAL A 29 -12.45 17.94 18.62
C VAL A 29 -11.25 18.82 18.29
N GLN A 30 -11.05 19.92 19.03
CA GLN A 30 -9.94 20.84 18.81
C GLN A 30 -8.61 20.19 19.18
N ALA A 31 -8.54 19.54 20.35
CA ALA A 31 -7.35 18.83 20.80
C ALA A 31 -6.97 17.70 19.84
N VAL A 32 -7.94 16.91 19.38
CA VAL A 32 -7.70 15.84 18.39
C VAL A 32 -7.23 16.43 17.05
N SER A 33 -7.84 17.51 16.59
CA SER A 33 -7.45 18.16 15.33
C SER A 33 -6.03 18.71 15.39
N GLN A 34 -5.65 19.34 16.50
CA GLN A 34 -4.28 19.82 16.71
C GLN A 34 -3.28 18.66 16.75
N PHE A 35 -3.60 17.57 17.45
CA PHE A 35 -2.76 16.38 17.50
C PHE A 35 -2.56 15.77 16.10
N VAL A 36 -3.64 15.63 15.33
CA VAL A 36 -3.58 15.14 13.94
C VAL A 36 -2.71 16.05 13.08
N ASN A 37 -2.86 17.37 13.16
CA ASN A 37 -2.08 18.31 12.35
C ASN A 37 -0.58 18.25 12.69
N VAL A 38 -0.22 18.28 13.98
CA VAL A 38 1.19 18.20 14.41
C VAL A 38 1.84 16.89 13.98
N THR A 39 1.13 15.77 14.11
CA THR A 39 1.65 14.46 13.70
C THR A 39 1.70 14.30 12.17
N PHE A 40 0.76 14.91 11.45
CA PHE A 40 0.78 14.98 9.99
C PHE A 40 1.97 15.80 9.50
N GLU A 41 2.19 17.00 10.02
CA GLU A 41 3.32 17.85 9.66
C GLU A 41 4.66 17.18 9.95
N ALA A 42 4.80 16.53 11.12
CA ALA A 42 5.98 15.75 11.44
C ALA A 42 6.19 14.60 10.43
N SER A 43 5.11 13.92 10.04
CA SER A 43 5.18 12.84 9.05
C SER A 43 5.62 13.35 7.68
N VAL A 44 5.08 14.49 7.22
CA VAL A 44 5.49 15.14 5.97
C VAL A 44 6.96 15.56 6.03
N TYR A 45 7.40 16.15 7.14
CA TYR A 45 8.77 16.60 7.31
C TYR A 45 9.79 15.44 7.23
N TYR A 46 9.55 14.35 7.97
CA TYR A 46 10.50 13.23 8.02
C TYR A 46 10.37 12.25 6.85
N PHE A 47 9.16 11.98 6.37
CA PHE A 47 8.91 10.93 5.36
C PHE A 47 8.55 11.45 3.97
N GLY A 48 8.31 12.75 3.81
CA GLY A 48 7.91 13.34 2.51
C GLY A 48 8.93 13.06 1.41
N GLY A 49 10.22 13.31 1.65
CA GLY A 49 11.28 13.03 0.69
C GLY A 49 11.43 11.53 0.38
N PHE A 50 11.33 10.68 1.41
CA PHE A 50 11.32 9.22 1.24
C PHE A 50 10.16 8.77 0.34
N TRP A 51 8.96 9.34 0.54
CA TRP A 51 7.79 9.02 -0.26
C TRP A 51 7.98 9.36 -1.75
N GLN A 52 8.57 10.52 -2.06
CA GLN A 52 8.87 10.89 -3.45
C GLN A 52 9.84 9.92 -4.13
N LEU A 53 10.92 9.54 -3.43
CA LEU A 53 11.87 8.57 -3.95
C LEU A 53 11.22 7.18 -4.12
N LEU A 54 10.39 6.76 -3.16
CA LEU A 54 9.69 5.48 -3.23
C LEU A 54 8.79 5.40 -4.47
N LEU A 55 8.03 6.45 -4.78
CA LEU A 55 7.19 6.50 -5.99
C LEU A 55 8.02 6.34 -7.27
N LEU A 56 9.15 7.04 -7.37
CA LEU A 56 10.06 6.95 -8.52
C LEU A 56 10.68 5.54 -8.64
N VAL A 57 11.13 4.96 -7.53
CA VAL A 57 11.70 3.61 -7.51
C VAL A 57 10.66 2.57 -7.93
N MET A 58 9.42 2.68 -7.43
CA MET A 58 8.34 1.76 -7.79
C MET A 58 7.94 1.89 -9.25
N LEU A 59 7.89 3.11 -9.79
CA LEU A 59 7.68 3.35 -11.21
C LEU A 59 8.81 2.74 -12.06
N GLY A 60 10.06 2.99 -11.69
CA GLY A 60 11.22 2.38 -12.35
C GLY A 60 11.17 0.86 -12.33
N ALA A 61 10.86 0.26 -11.18
CA ALA A 61 10.70 -1.19 -11.05
C ALA A 61 9.59 -1.75 -11.95
N ALA A 62 8.43 -1.07 -12.01
CA ALA A 62 7.33 -1.45 -12.90
C ALA A 62 7.75 -1.41 -14.37
N LEU A 63 8.44 -0.34 -14.80
CA LEU A 63 8.94 -0.22 -16.18
C LEU A 63 10.00 -1.28 -16.50
N VAL A 64 10.95 -1.53 -15.59
CA VAL A 64 11.96 -2.59 -15.75
C VAL A 64 11.28 -3.95 -15.91
N ILE A 65 10.29 -4.27 -15.08
CA ILE A 65 9.55 -5.53 -15.22
C ILE A 65 8.85 -5.58 -16.59
N ALA A 66 8.13 -4.52 -16.96
CA ALA A 66 7.36 -4.46 -18.21
C ALA A 66 8.22 -4.66 -19.46
N PHE A 67 9.41 -4.03 -19.52
CA PHE A 67 10.30 -4.10 -20.68
C PHE A 67 11.31 -5.23 -20.64
N SER A 68 11.49 -5.89 -19.49
CA SER A 68 12.38 -7.05 -19.37
C SER A 68 11.72 -8.35 -19.83
N LYS A 69 12.51 -9.43 -19.82
CA LYS A 69 12.01 -10.80 -19.99
C LYS A 69 10.91 -11.19 -19.00
N TYR A 70 10.86 -10.55 -17.82
CA TYR A 70 9.90 -10.86 -16.77
C TYR A 70 8.49 -10.36 -17.09
N GLY A 71 8.32 -9.34 -17.93
CA GLY A 71 7.01 -8.86 -18.38
C GLY A 71 6.23 -9.89 -19.22
N LYS A 72 6.91 -10.92 -19.72
CA LYS A 72 6.30 -12.04 -20.47
C LYS A 72 5.86 -13.20 -19.58
N VAL A 73 6.22 -13.17 -18.29
CA VAL A 73 5.90 -14.25 -17.34
C VAL A 73 4.41 -14.19 -16.98
N ARG A 74 3.71 -15.32 -17.14
CA ARG A 74 2.31 -15.45 -16.72
C ARG A 74 2.24 -15.74 -15.23
N ILE A 75 1.61 -14.84 -14.47
CA ILE A 75 1.39 -14.99 -13.03
C ILE A 75 0.01 -15.62 -12.78
N GLY A 76 -0.12 -16.47 -11.76
CA GLY A 76 -1.39 -17.09 -11.38
C GLY A 76 -1.40 -18.62 -11.46
N ASN A 77 -0.36 -19.24 -12.02
CA ASN A 77 -0.25 -20.69 -12.20
C ASN A 77 -1.48 -21.31 -12.91
N ARG A 78 -1.96 -20.62 -13.96
CA ARG A 78 -3.13 -21.01 -14.75
C ARG A 78 -2.82 -20.90 -16.25
N ASP A 79 -3.31 -21.86 -17.01
CA ASP A 79 -3.12 -21.92 -18.46
C ASP A 79 -4.11 -21.04 -19.24
N GLN A 80 -5.23 -20.70 -18.62
CA GLN A 80 -6.28 -19.87 -19.21
C GLN A 80 -6.46 -18.56 -18.43
N VAL A 81 -6.80 -17.50 -19.14
CA VAL A 81 -7.11 -16.19 -18.55
C VAL A 81 -8.54 -16.23 -17.97
N GLU A 82 -8.73 -15.80 -16.73
CA GLU A 82 -10.04 -15.84 -16.05
C GLU A 82 -11.05 -14.85 -16.61
N MET A 83 -10.59 -13.75 -17.21
CA MET A 83 -11.44 -12.69 -17.72
C MET A 83 -10.84 -12.06 -18.98
N SER A 84 -11.69 -11.57 -19.88
CA SER A 84 -11.24 -10.87 -21.08
C SER A 84 -10.49 -9.58 -20.71
N THR A 85 -9.57 -9.16 -21.58
CA THR A 85 -8.79 -7.92 -21.39
C THR A 85 -9.69 -6.71 -21.14
N PHE A 86 -10.79 -6.58 -21.89
CA PHE A 86 -11.76 -5.51 -21.69
C PHE A 86 -12.35 -5.53 -20.27
N ARG A 87 -12.83 -6.70 -19.82
CA ARG A 87 -13.41 -6.85 -18.48
C ARG A 87 -12.37 -6.56 -17.39
N TRP A 88 -11.14 -7.01 -17.58
CA TRP A 88 -10.04 -6.75 -16.65
C TRP A 88 -9.74 -5.25 -16.51
N ILE A 89 -9.60 -4.54 -17.63
CA ILE A 89 -9.40 -3.08 -17.63
C ILE A 89 -10.57 -2.38 -16.94
N SER A 90 -11.82 -2.74 -17.27
CA SER A 90 -13.00 -2.14 -16.64
C SER A 90 -13.03 -2.33 -15.13
N VAL A 91 -12.72 -3.54 -14.64
CA VAL A 91 -12.66 -3.82 -13.20
C VAL A 91 -11.58 -2.98 -12.52
N ILE A 92 -10.39 -2.88 -13.11
CA ILE A 92 -9.29 -2.06 -12.56
C ILE A 92 -9.69 -0.59 -12.50
N THR A 93 -10.20 -0.03 -13.60
CA THR A 93 -10.59 1.38 -13.68
C THR A 93 -11.67 1.73 -12.65
N ILE A 94 -12.74 0.92 -12.55
CA ILE A 94 -13.86 1.20 -11.63
C ILE A 94 -13.48 0.94 -10.17
N SER A 95 -12.62 -0.04 -9.89
CA SER A 95 -12.21 -0.36 -8.52
C SER A 95 -11.22 0.67 -7.94
N LEU A 96 -10.37 1.26 -8.79
CA LEU A 96 -9.32 2.19 -8.34
C LEU A 96 -9.76 3.66 -8.38
N LEU A 97 -10.70 4.03 -9.26
CA LEU A 97 -11.28 5.38 -9.32
C LEU A 97 -12.58 5.48 -8.50
N GLY A 98 -12.52 5.09 -7.23
CA GLY A 98 -13.66 5.19 -6.32
C GLY A 98 -14.16 6.64 -6.10
N ALA A 99 -15.03 6.86 -5.11
CA ALA A 99 -15.61 8.19 -4.83
C ALA A 99 -14.55 9.31 -4.67
N GLY A 100 -13.38 8.98 -4.11
CA GLY A 100 -12.26 9.92 -3.97
C GLY A 100 -11.69 10.39 -5.31
N GLY A 101 -11.64 9.54 -6.33
CA GLY A 101 -11.12 9.93 -7.65
C GLY A 101 -12.02 10.97 -8.33
N VAL A 102 -13.34 10.83 -8.21
CA VAL A 102 -14.29 11.81 -8.76
C VAL A 102 -14.19 13.17 -8.03
N PHE A 103 -14.03 13.15 -6.71
CA PHE A 103 -13.86 14.36 -5.91
C PHE A 103 -12.55 15.09 -6.28
N TRP A 104 -11.41 14.40 -6.21
CA TRP A 104 -10.10 15.01 -6.41
C TRP A 104 -9.79 15.36 -7.86
N ALA A 105 -10.43 14.71 -8.84
CA ALA A 105 -10.25 15.04 -10.26
C ALA A 105 -10.56 16.51 -10.59
N ALA A 106 -11.56 17.11 -9.91
CA ALA A 106 -11.88 18.52 -10.06
C ALA A 106 -11.23 19.38 -8.97
N SER A 107 -11.21 18.90 -7.72
CA SER A 107 -10.75 19.68 -6.58
C SER A 107 -9.24 19.92 -6.58
N GLU A 108 -8.42 18.95 -6.98
CA GLU A 108 -6.96 19.08 -6.88
C GLU A 108 -6.37 20.08 -7.90
N PRO A 109 -6.74 20.05 -9.19
CA PRO A 109 -6.30 21.09 -10.13
C PRO A 109 -6.80 22.49 -9.71
N MET A 110 -8.02 22.59 -9.18
CA MET A 110 -8.56 23.86 -8.69
C MET A 110 -7.77 24.36 -7.47
N TYR A 111 -7.41 23.46 -6.55
CA TYR A 111 -6.55 23.79 -5.41
C TYR A 111 -5.21 24.35 -5.89
N TYR A 112 -4.51 23.65 -6.78
CA TYR A 112 -3.21 24.12 -7.29
C TYR A 112 -3.29 25.34 -8.19
N PHE A 113 -4.46 25.64 -8.75
CA PHE A 113 -4.70 26.89 -9.48
C PHE A 113 -4.81 28.08 -8.52
N MET A 114 -5.38 27.87 -7.33
CA MET A 114 -5.53 28.89 -6.29
C MET A 114 -4.31 28.98 -5.34
N ASP A 115 -3.54 27.91 -5.23
CA ASP A 115 -2.32 27.79 -4.43
C ASP A 115 -1.23 27.13 -5.28
N VAL A 116 -0.47 27.95 -6.00
CA VAL A 116 0.46 27.49 -7.03
C VAL A 116 1.59 26.66 -6.38
N PRO A 117 1.90 25.47 -6.92
CA PRO A 117 2.96 24.62 -6.39
C PRO A 117 4.30 25.38 -6.22
N PRO A 118 5.01 25.23 -5.10
CA PRO A 118 6.20 26.05 -4.76
C PRO A 118 7.35 26.03 -5.78
N VAL A 119 7.39 25.02 -6.65
CA VAL A 119 8.36 24.92 -7.75
C VAL A 119 8.12 25.96 -8.86
N HIS A 120 6.95 26.60 -8.88
CA HIS A 120 6.55 27.68 -9.79
C HIS A 120 6.24 28.98 -9.01
N ASN A 121 7.13 29.37 -8.11
CA ASN A 121 6.94 30.49 -7.20
C ASN A 121 6.92 31.88 -7.87
N ASP A 122 7.24 31.95 -9.16
CA ASP A 122 7.18 33.14 -10.01
C ASP A 122 5.80 33.38 -10.65
N ILE A 123 4.88 32.41 -10.51
CA ILE A 123 3.55 32.46 -11.11
C ILE A 123 2.51 32.86 -10.06
N GLU A 124 1.72 33.89 -10.38
CA GLU A 124 0.62 34.33 -9.54
C GLU A 124 -0.57 33.36 -9.64
N ALA A 125 -1.15 33.04 -8.49
CA ALA A 125 -2.34 32.21 -8.39
C ALA A 125 -3.55 32.78 -9.13
N ALA A 126 -4.47 31.91 -9.53
CA ALA A 126 -5.69 32.26 -10.25
C ALA A 126 -5.49 32.99 -11.59
N THR A 127 -4.29 32.95 -12.17
CA THR A 127 -4.00 33.53 -13.49
C THR A 127 -3.95 32.46 -14.58
N GLN A 128 -4.02 32.87 -15.85
CA GLN A 128 -3.88 31.95 -16.97
C GLN A 128 -2.55 31.17 -16.94
N ALA A 129 -1.49 31.79 -16.40
CA ALA A 129 -0.19 31.15 -16.26
C ALA A 129 -0.18 30.01 -15.24
N ALA A 130 -1.07 30.04 -14.22
CA ALA A 130 -1.18 29.01 -13.19
C ALA A 130 -1.85 27.71 -13.68
N ILE A 131 -2.54 27.71 -14.82
CA ILE A 131 -3.30 26.55 -15.32
C ILE A 131 -2.38 25.35 -15.59
N ALA A 132 -1.27 25.57 -16.30
CA ALA A 132 -0.36 24.47 -16.65
C ALA A 132 0.35 23.88 -15.42
N PRO A 133 0.93 24.67 -14.50
CA PRO A 133 1.46 24.18 -13.22
C PRO A 133 0.45 23.37 -12.40
N ALA A 134 -0.79 23.86 -12.30
CA ALA A 134 -1.84 23.20 -11.54
C ALA A 134 -2.19 21.82 -12.10
N MET A 135 -2.38 21.75 -13.43
CA MET A 135 -2.64 20.50 -14.12
C MET A 135 -1.44 19.54 -14.03
N ALA A 136 -0.22 20.05 -14.17
CA ALA A 136 0.99 19.24 -14.06
C ALA A 136 1.11 18.60 -12.67
N GLN A 137 0.88 19.37 -11.61
CA GLN A 137 0.93 18.87 -10.24
C GLN A 137 -0.16 17.81 -9.98
N ALA A 138 -1.40 18.04 -10.44
CA ALA A 138 -2.46 17.04 -10.35
C ALA A 138 -2.09 15.75 -11.11
N PHE A 139 -1.47 15.85 -12.29
CA PHE A 139 -0.99 14.67 -13.01
C PHE A 139 0.17 13.95 -12.33
N VAL A 140 0.96 14.61 -11.50
CA VAL A 140 1.95 13.92 -10.65
C VAL A 140 1.24 13.06 -9.60
N SER A 141 0.21 13.59 -8.94
CA SER A 141 -0.57 12.88 -7.91
C SER A 141 -1.31 11.65 -8.44
N TRP A 142 -1.84 11.72 -9.67
CA TRP A 142 -2.66 10.64 -10.28
C TRP A 142 -1.98 9.92 -11.45
N GLY A 143 -0.73 10.27 -11.74
CA GLY A 143 0.05 9.75 -12.86
C GLY A 143 0.64 8.38 -12.61
N MET A 144 1.55 7.98 -13.48
CA MET A 144 2.10 6.61 -13.51
C MET A 144 2.72 6.16 -12.17
N GLY A 145 3.28 7.08 -11.39
CA GLY A 145 3.85 6.77 -10.06
C GLY A 145 2.83 6.19 -9.09
N ALA A 146 1.64 6.80 -9.01
CA ALA A 146 0.55 6.33 -8.15
C ALA A 146 0.08 4.93 -8.55
N TRP A 147 -0.07 4.67 -9.86
CA TRP A 147 -0.46 3.36 -10.39
C TRP A 147 0.62 2.30 -10.18
N ALA A 148 1.90 2.69 -10.29
CA ALA A 148 3.02 1.78 -10.09
C ALA A 148 3.07 1.23 -8.66
N VAL A 149 2.89 2.11 -7.66
CA VAL A 149 2.92 1.71 -6.24
C VAL A 149 1.65 0.99 -5.78
N LEU A 150 0.46 1.45 -6.19
CA LEU A 150 -0.81 0.89 -5.73
C LEU A 150 -1.22 -0.39 -6.48
N GLY A 151 -1.04 -0.39 -7.80
CA GLY A 151 -1.68 -1.38 -8.68
C GLY A 151 -0.74 -2.43 -9.25
N THR A 152 0.53 -2.09 -9.47
CA THR A 152 1.42 -2.94 -10.28
C THR A 152 2.41 -3.75 -9.44
N THR A 153 3.36 -3.10 -8.77
CA THR A 153 4.49 -3.81 -8.14
C THR A 153 4.04 -4.66 -6.95
N GLY A 154 3.22 -4.09 -6.05
CA GLY A 154 2.65 -4.82 -4.92
C GLY A 154 1.74 -5.96 -5.34
N ALA A 155 0.90 -5.75 -6.35
CA ALA A 155 0.02 -6.79 -6.87
C ALA A 155 0.81 -7.96 -7.48
N ILE A 156 1.88 -7.69 -8.22
CA ILE A 156 2.77 -8.74 -8.77
C ILE A 156 3.36 -9.59 -7.63
N VAL A 157 3.89 -8.97 -6.58
CA VAL A 157 4.45 -9.67 -5.42
C VAL A 157 3.39 -10.51 -4.71
N LEU A 158 2.21 -9.93 -4.44
CA LEU A 158 1.12 -10.62 -3.76
C LEU A 158 0.60 -11.80 -4.58
N MET A 159 0.38 -11.61 -5.88
CA MET A 159 -0.09 -12.65 -6.78
C MET A 159 0.95 -13.79 -6.89
N TYR A 160 2.24 -13.46 -6.94
CA TYR A 160 3.29 -14.47 -6.90
C TYR A 160 3.28 -15.24 -5.57
N ALA A 161 3.25 -14.54 -4.43
CA ALA A 161 3.23 -15.15 -3.11
C ALA A 161 2.02 -16.11 -2.94
N VAL A 162 0.84 -15.69 -3.38
CA VAL A 162 -0.39 -16.49 -3.22
C VAL A 162 -0.42 -17.67 -4.18
N TYR A 163 -0.26 -17.42 -5.49
CA TYR A 163 -0.47 -18.46 -6.50
C TYR A 163 0.72 -19.38 -6.74
N HIS A 164 1.95 -18.89 -6.53
CA HIS A 164 3.17 -19.69 -6.73
C HIS A 164 3.77 -20.21 -5.43
N LYS A 165 3.45 -19.60 -4.28
CA LYS A 165 4.05 -19.97 -2.97
C LYS A 165 3.04 -20.39 -1.92
N GLY A 166 1.74 -20.43 -2.25
CA GLY A 166 0.69 -20.91 -1.36
C GLY A 166 0.44 -20.01 -0.15
N MET A 167 0.87 -18.75 -0.20
CA MET A 167 0.68 -17.80 0.90
C MET A 167 -0.80 -17.37 0.99
N PRO A 168 -1.31 -17.04 2.19
CA PRO A 168 -2.67 -16.55 2.33
C PRO A 168 -2.85 -15.18 1.66
N MET A 169 -4.05 -14.88 1.16
CA MET A 169 -4.39 -13.56 0.60
C MET A 169 -4.53 -12.52 1.73
N LYS A 170 -3.41 -12.07 2.30
CA LYS A 170 -3.33 -11.13 3.42
C LYS A 170 -2.21 -10.11 3.17
N PRO A 171 -2.29 -8.86 3.67
CA PRO A 171 -1.26 -7.85 3.48
C PRO A 171 0.15 -8.32 3.85
N ARG A 172 0.28 -9.11 4.93
CA ARG A 172 1.56 -9.70 5.38
C ARG A 172 2.26 -10.55 4.31
N SER A 173 1.54 -11.09 3.34
CA SER A 173 2.11 -11.91 2.27
C SER A 173 2.95 -11.10 1.28
N LEU A 174 2.83 -9.77 1.27
CA LEU A 174 3.75 -8.88 0.53
C LEU A 174 5.19 -8.99 1.06
N LEU A 175 5.37 -9.35 2.33
CA LEU A 175 6.67 -9.54 2.96
C LEU A 175 7.26 -10.94 2.68
N TYR A 176 6.58 -11.75 1.85
CA TYR A 176 7.05 -13.09 1.48
C TYR A 176 8.55 -13.12 1.13
N PRO A 177 9.12 -12.23 0.30
CA PRO A 177 10.53 -12.31 -0.07
C PRO A 177 11.50 -12.26 1.13
N PHE A 178 11.09 -11.64 2.24
CA PHE A 178 11.93 -11.40 3.42
C PHE A 178 11.61 -12.32 4.60
N LEU A 179 10.34 -12.74 4.74
CA LEU A 179 9.83 -13.43 5.94
C LEU A 179 9.24 -14.82 5.63
N VAL A 180 9.71 -15.52 4.60
CA VAL A 180 9.17 -16.82 4.13
C VAL A 180 8.93 -17.81 5.29
N ASN A 181 9.93 -18.04 6.13
CA ASN A 181 9.92 -19.08 7.16
C ASN A 181 8.93 -18.78 8.31
N GLU A 182 8.76 -17.50 8.65
CA GLU A 182 7.93 -17.04 9.78
C GLU A 182 6.45 -16.92 9.37
N LEU A 183 6.18 -16.58 8.11
CA LEU A 183 4.81 -16.41 7.63
C LEU A 183 4.10 -17.75 7.37
N GLN A 184 4.83 -18.78 6.93
CA GLN A 184 4.28 -20.13 6.75
C GLN A 184 3.94 -20.81 8.08
N THR A 185 4.74 -20.60 9.13
CA THR A 185 4.49 -21.10 10.49
C THR A 185 3.26 -20.46 11.14
N ILE A 186 3.03 -19.16 10.94
CA ILE A 186 1.81 -18.49 11.42
C ILE A 186 0.58 -18.90 10.59
N SER A 187 0.75 -19.22 9.30
CA SER A 187 -0.32 -19.72 8.44
C SER A 187 -0.77 -21.14 8.82
N SER A 188 0.13 -21.99 9.33
CA SER A 188 -0.19 -23.36 9.75
C SER A 188 -0.78 -23.46 11.16
N GLY A 189 -1.03 -22.32 11.84
CA GLY A 189 -1.62 -22.30 13.17
C GLY A 189 -0.69 -22.82 14.28
N GLN A 190 0.62 -22.92 14.02
CA GLN A 190 1.57 -23.31 15.05
C GLN A 190 1.80 -22.13 16.00
N SER A 191 1.28 -22.28 17.23
CA SER A 191 1.50 -21.34 18.33
C SER A 191 2.99 -21.04 18.53
N LEU A 192 3.30 -19.82 19.00
CA LEU A 192 4.64 -19.37 19.42
C LEU A 192 5.39 -20.38 20.31
N MET A 193 4.67 -21.23 21.05
CA MET A 193 5.27 -22.29 21.86
C MET A 193 5.98 -23.39 21.05
N HIS A 194 5.55 -23.64 19.81
CA HIS A 194 6.22 -24.62 18.93
C HIS A 194 7.57 -24.05 18.41
N PHE A 195 7.65 -22.73 18.23
CA PHE A 195 8.85 -22.03 17.76
C PHE A 195 10.00 -22.09 18.78
N VAL A 196 9.69 -22.03 20.07
CA VAL A 196 10.67 -22.23 21.16
C VAL A 196 11.19 -23.67 21.18
N SER A 197 10.33 -24.67 20.90
CA SER A 197 10.75 -26.08 20.87
C SER A 197 11.62 -26.43 19.64
N LEU A 198 11.40 -25.78 18.49
CA LEU A 198 12.21 -26.00 17.29
C LEU A 198 13.60 -25.37 17.41
N ARG A 199 13.72 -24.22 18.10
CA ARG A 199 15.02 -23.65 18.45
C ARG A 199 15.77 -24.52 19.47
N SER A 200 15.10 -25.14 20.44
CA SER A 200 15.77 -26.04 21.39
C SER A 200 16.27 -27.32 20.72
N GLN A 201 15.55 -27.85 19.73
CA GLN A 201 15.99 -29.03 18.97
C GLN A 201 17.16 -28.73 18.01
N GLN A 202 17.18 -27.59 17.33
CA GLN A 202 18.33 -27.23 16.49
C GLN A 202 19.61 -26.97 17.30
N VAL A 203 19.50 -26.43 18.51
CA VAL A 203 20.67 -26.22 19.39
C VAL A 203 21.19 -27.56 19.94
N GLN A 204 20.33 -28.56 20.18
CA GLN A 204 20.76 -29.91 20.60
C GLN A 204 21.41 -30.70 19.47
N SER A 205 20.96 -30.55 18.21
CA SER A 205 21.58 -31.25 17.06
C SER A 205 23.00 -30.74 16.73
N VAL A 206 23.37 -29.54 17.16
CA VAL A 206 24.72 -28.97 16.95
C VAL A 206 25.72 -29.45 18.01
N GLN A 207 25.24 -29.94 19.17
CA GLN A 207 26.10 -30.52 20.23
C GLN A 207 26.37 -32.03 20.07
N LEU A 208 25.78 -32.69 19.08
CA LEU A 208 26.00 -34.12 18.78
C LEU A 208 26.84 -34.34 17.50
N VAL A 209 27.41 -33.28 16.93
CA VAL A 209 28.31 -33.32 15.76
C VAL A 209 29.67 -32.67 16.06
N PHE A 210 30.03 -32.56 17.34
CA PHE A 210 31.41 -32.34 17.79
C PHE A 210 31.74 -33.33 18.91
#